data_AF-A0A957Y4X8-F1
#
_entry.id   AF-A0A957Y4X8-F1
#
_cell.length_a   1.000
_cell.length_b   1.000
_cell.length_c   1.000
_cell.angle_alpha   90.00
_cell.angle_beta   90.00
_cell.angle_gamma   90.00
#
_symmetry.space_group_name_H-M   'P 1'
#
loop_
_entity.id
_entity.type
_entity.pdbx_description
1 polymer ?
#
loop_
_entity_poly.entity_id
_entity_poly.type
_entity_poly.pdbx_seq_one_letter_code
_entity_poly.pdbx_strand_id
1 'polypeptide(L)'
;SFADANVRPEQTVWYWLEDIDLSGTATLHGPVSATMQTPTAVTLTALDAGSPPVLPPVAAGIVALAVAAGFFLRRNLQSCPIDRVD
;
A
#
# COMPACT_ATOMS: atom_id res chain seq x y z
N SER A 1 -27.05 11.31 -1.75
CA SER A 1 -27.32 10.47 -0.57
C SER A 1 -27.82 11.34 0.56
N PHE A 2 -28.58 10.77 1.50
CA PHE A 2 -29.03 11.45 2.72
C PHE A 2 -28.31 10.83 3.92
N ALA A 3 -28.03 11.64 4.94
CA ALA A 3 -27.40 11.20 6.18
C ALA A 3 -28.11 11.84 7.39
N ASP A 4 -28.58 11.01 8.31
CA ASP A 4 -29.19 11.44 9.55
C ASP A 4 -28.14 11.46 10.68
N ALA A 5 -27.72 12.66 11.06
CA ALA A 5 -26.67 12.86 12.07
C ALA A 5 -27.14 12.61 13.51
N ASN A 6 -28.44 12.40 13.72
CA ASN A 6 -29.02 12.26 15.06
C ASN A 6 -29.20 10.79 15.48
N VAL A 7 -28.95 9.84 14.58
CA VAL A 7 -29.03 8.40 14.87
C VAL A 7 -27.92 8.01 15.83
N ARG A 8 -28.30 7.40 16.95
CA ARG A 8 -27.36 6.96 17.98
C ARG A 8 -26.94 5.50 17.74
N PRO A 9 -25.76 5.07 18.25
CA PRO A 9 -25.38 3.66 18.25
C PRO A 9 -26.44 2.79 18.93
N GLU A 10 -26.61 1.57 18.43
CA GLU A 10 -27.60 0.57 18.85
C GLU A 10 -29.07 0.98 18.68
N GLN A 11 -29.32 2.09 17.99
CA GLN A 11 -30.68 2.53 17.68
C GLN A 11 -31.19 1.85 16.40
N THR A 12 -32.38 1.25 16.48
CA THR A 12 -33.16 0.88 15.29
C THR A 12 -34.03 2.06 14.88
N VAL A 13 -33.89 2.50 13.64
CA VAL A 13 -34.66 3.59 13.03
C VAL A 13 -35.46 3.07 11.85
N TRP A 14 -36.59 3.71 11.56
CA TRP A 14 -37.46 3.39 10.43
C TRP A 14 -37.57 4.61 9.52
N TYR A 15 -37.39 4.40 8.23
CA TYR A 15 -37.52 5.44 7.21
C TYR A 15 -38.49 5.03 6.13
N TRP A 16 -39.25 6.00 5.66
CA TRP A 16 -40.04 5.90 4.44
C TRP A 16 -39.31 6.61 3.32
N LEU A 17 -39.39 6.08 2.10
CA LEU A 17 -38.88 6.75 0.92
C LEU A 17 -40.05 7.31 0.13
N GLU A 18 -40.13 8.62 0.01
CA GLU A 18 -41.07 9.28 -0.89
C GLU A 18 -40.38 9.53 -2.22
N ASP A 19 -41.03 9.12 -3.32
CA ASP A 19 -40.70 9.60 -4.65
C ASP A 19 -41.80 10.52 -5.16
N ILE A 20 -41.41 11.49 -6.00
CA ILE A 20 -42.31 12.43 -6.65
C ILE A 20 -42.01 12.36 -8.14
N ASP A 21 -43.03 12.07 -8.95
CA ASP A 21 -42.88 12.01 -10.40
C ASP A 21 -42.89 13.42 -11.05
N LEU A 22 -42.68 13.47 -12.37
CA LEU A 22 -42.67 14.73 -13.13
C LEU A 22 -44.03 15.44 -13.16
N SER A 23 -45.11 14.74 -12.82
CA SER A 23 -46.45 15.30 -12.70
C SER A 23 -46.76 15.81 -11.29
N GLY A 24 -45.86 15.58 -10.32
CA GLY A 24 -46.04 15.93 -8.92
C GLY A 24 -46.78 14.87 -8.10
N THR A 25 -47.01 13.67 -8.64
CA THR A 25 -47.63 12.58 -7.88
C THR A 25 -46.61 11.98 -6.92
N ALA A 26 -46.95 11.97 -5.62
CA ALA A 26 -46.10 11.39 -4.58
C ALA A 26 -46.46 9.91 -4.33
N THR A 27 -45.45 9.05 -4.31
CA THR A 27 -45.57 7.64 -3.91
C THR A 27 -44.70 7.38 -2.69
N LEU A 28 -45.29 6.76 -1.67
CA LEU A 28 -44.60 6.46 -0.42
C LEU A 28 -44.23 4.97 -0.35
N HIS A 29 -42.94 4.69 -0.22
CA HIS A 29 -42.39 3.34 -0.11
C HIS A 29 -42.10 3.00 1.34
N GLY A 30 -42.65 1.84 1.72
CA GLY A 30 -42.79 1.33 3.08
C GLY A 30 -41.53 1.33 3.92
N PRO A 31 -41.74 1.21 5.25
CA PRO A 31 -40.69 1.53 6.19
C PRO A 31 -39.58 0.49 6.11
N VAL A 32 -38.42 0.94 5.67
CA VAL A 32 -37.17 0.22 5.81
C VAL A 32 -36.58 0.54 7.17
N SER A 33 -36.15 -0.49 7.89
CA SER A 33 -35.46 -0.32 9.16
C SER A 33 -33.97 -0.57 9.03
N ALA A 34 -33.20 0.15 9.83
CA ALA A 34 -31.78 -0.08 9.99
C ALA A 34 -31.39 0.05 11.47
N THR A 35 -30.48 -0.79 11.93
CA THR A 35 -29.88 -0.69 13.27
C THR A 35 -28.47 -0.13 13.14
N MET A 36 -28.23 1.02 13.77
CA MET A 36 -26.91 1.64 13.76
C MET A 36 -25.96 0.82 14.64
N GLN A 37 -24.95 0.21 14.04
CA GLN A 37 -23.95 -0.55 14.78
C GLN A 37 -22.98 0.41 15.49
N THR A 38 -22.61 0.09 16.73
CA THR A 38 -21.49 0.75 17.39
C THR A 38 -20.19 0.48 16.63
N PRO A 39 -19.48 1.51 16.13
CA PRO A 39 -18.20 1.29 15.48
C PRO A 39 -17.18 0.73 16.47
N THR A 40 -16.52 -0.38 16.12
CA THR A 40 -15.35 -0.84 16.87
C THR A 40 -14.19 0.10 16.59
N ALA A 41 -13.77 0.88 17.59
CA ALA A 41 -12.58 1.72 17.48
C ALA A 41 -11.32 0.83 17.44
N VAL A 42 -10.56 0.90 16.35
CA VAL A 42 -9.26 0.23 16.20
C VAL A 42 -8.19 1.29 16.08
N THR A 43 -7.17 1.23 16.94
CA THR A 43 -5.98 2.08 16.84
C THR A 43 -4.85 1.27 16.24
N LEU A 44 -4.28 1.76 15.14
CA LEU A 44 -3.04 1.22 14.59
C LEU A 44 -1.86 1.78 15.40
N THR A 45 -1.23 0.94 16.22
CA THR A 45 -0.08 1.35 17.05
C THR A 45 1.22 1.41 16.25
N ALA A 46 1.37 0.52 15.26
CA ALA A 46 2.54 0.47 14.40
C ALA A 46 2.17 -0.11 13.04
N LEU A 47 2.79 0.44 12.00
CA LEU A 47 2.80 -0.09 10.64
C LEU A 47 4.26 -0.09 10.19
N ASP A 48 4.81 -1.28 9.93
CA ASP A 48 6.17 -1.44 9.41
C ASP A 48 6.08 -1.88 7.95
N ALA A 49 6.76 -1.16 7.05
CA ALA A 49 6.83 -1.48 5.63
C ALA A 49 7.93 -2.52 5.32
N GLY A 50 8.78 -2.85 6.30
CA GLY A 50 9.97 -3.69 6.12
C GLY A 50 11.02 -2.96 5.30
N SER A 51 12.10 -2.51 5.93
CA SER A 51 13.24 -1.96 5.17
C SER A 51 14.02 -3.09 4.49
N PRO A 52 14.43 -2.95 3.21
CA PRO A 52 15.37 -3.89 2.60
C PRO A 52 16.71 -3.85 3.34
N PRO A 53 17.47 -4.96 3.35
CA PRO A 53 18.76 -5.00 4.05
C PRO A 53 19.72 -3.98 3.45
N VAL A 54 20.11 -2.98 4.25
CA VAL A 54 21.13 -2.00 3.89
C VAL A 54 22.48 -2.56 4.31
N LEU A 55 23.38 -2.83 3.35
CA LEU A 55 24.74 -3.23 3.70
C LEU A 55 25.48 -2.07 4.37
N PRO A 56 26.23 -2.30 5.46
CA PRO A 56 27.05 -1.25 6.07
C PRO A 56 28.09 -0.74 5.07
N PRO A 57 28.50 0.55 5.15
CA PRO A 57 29.38 1.19 4.17
C PRO A 57 30.73 0.46 4.00
N VAL A 58 31.23 -0.18 5.06
CA VAL A 58 32.45 -1.01 5.01
C VAL A 58 32.26 -2.24 4.13
N ALA A 59 31.11 -2.92 4.21
CA ALA A 59 30.83 -4.09 3.37
C ALA A 59 30.67 -3.68 1.89
N ALA A 60 30.03 -2.54 1.62
CA ALA A 60 29.94 -2.00 0.26
C ALA A 60 31.33 -1.64 -0.31
N GLY A 61 32.20 -1.04 0.51
CA GLY A 61 33.58 -0.74 0.13
C GLY A 61 34.41 -1.98 -0.20
N ILE A 62 34.28 -3.05 0.60
CA ILE A 62 34.99 -4.32 0.36
C ILE A 62 34.52 -4.96 -0.97
N VAL A 63 33.21 -4.97 -1.23
CA VAL A 63 32.67 -5.51 -2.50
C VAL A 63 33.18 -4.70 -3.70
N ALA A 64 33.16 -3.37 -3.62
CA ALA A 64 33.67 -2.51 -4.69
C ALA A 64 35.16 -2.74 -4.97
N LEU A 65 35.97 -2.88 -3.92
CA LEU A 65 37.40 -3.18 -4.05
C LEU A 65 37.65 -4.57 -4.65
N ALA A 66 36.89 -5.58 -4.25
CA ALA A 66 37.02 -6.93 -4.80
C ALA A 66 36.66 -6.97 -6.30
N VAL A 67 35.62 -6.25 -6.72
CA VAL A 67 35.23 -6.12 -8.13
C VAL A 67 36.30 -5.37 -8.93
N ALA A 68 36.81 -4.25 -8.42
CA ALA A 68 37.85 -3.47 -9.08
C ALA A 68 39.16 -4.25 -9.21
N ALA A 69 39.59 -4.94 -8.15
CA ALA A 69 40.75 -5.82 -8.17
C ALA A 69 40.56 -6.96 -9.16
N GLY A 70 39.39 -7.62 -9.19
CA GLY A 70 39.08 -8.65 -10.16
C GLY A 70 39.13 -8.16 -11.61
N PHE A 71 38.59 -6.97 -11.89
CA PHE A 71 38.65 -6.35 -13.22
C PHE A 71 40.09 -6.02 -13.64
N PHE A 72 40.87 -5.46 -12.71
CA PHE A 72 42.26 -5.09 -12.97
C PHE A 72 43.17 -6.32 -13.19
N LEU A 73 43.00 -7.37 -12.38
CA LEU A 73 43.73 -8.63 -12.53
C LEU A 73 43.38 -9.32 -13.86
N ARG A 74 42.09 -9.32 -14.24
CA ARG A 74 41.65 -9.83 -15.54
C ARG A 74 42.27 -9.08 -16.72
N ARG A 75 42.37 -7.75 -16.62
CA ARG A 75 42.97 -6.91 -17.67
C ARG A 75 44.46 -7.20 -17.87
N ASN A 76 45.18 -7.47 -16.79
CA ASN A 76 46.60 -7.79 -16.86
C ASN A 76 46.86 -9.23 -17.35
N LEU A 77 45.99 -10.18 -17.01
CA LEU A 77 46.10 -11.56 -17.51
C LEU A 77 45.76 -11.69 -19.00
N GLN A 78 44.94 -10.78 -19.55
CA GLN A 78 44.68 -10.69 -20.99
C GLN A 78 45.83 -10.05 -21.79
N SER A 79 46.84 -9.51 -21.13
CA SER A 79 47.99 -8.84 -21.78
C SER A 79 49.16 -9.79 -22.06
N CYS A 80 48.94 -11.11 -22.08
CA CYS A 80 49.96 -12.06 -22.51
C CYS A 80 49.79 -12.34 -24.02
N PRO A 81 50.52 -11.67 -24.93
CA PRO A 81 50.61 -12.14 -26.30
C PRO A 81 51.40 -13.45 -26.31
N ILE A 82 50.66 -14.51 -26.65
CA ILE A 82 51.21 -15.74 -27.22
C ILE A 82 51.92 -15.39 -28.54
N ASP A 83 53.04 -16.10 -28.78
CA ASP A 83 53.92 -16.07 -29.96
C ASP A 83 54.84 -14.86 -30.18
N ARG A 84 56.16 -15.13 -30.11
CA ARG A 84 56.94 -15.33 -31.34
C ARG A 84 58.28 -16.03 -31.05
N VAL A 85 58.38 -17.22 -31.65
CA VAL A 85 59.57 -17.92 -32.17
C VAL A 85 60.76 -17.00 -32.42
N ASP A 86 61.91 -17.33 -31.81
CA ASP A 86 63.17 -17.67 -32.49
C ASP A 86 64.04 -18.49 -31.52
#